data_AF-A0A9D6JUL8-F1
#
_entry.id   AF-A0A9D6JUL8-F1
#
_cell.length_a   1.000
_cell.length_b   1.000
_cell.length_c   1.000
_cell.angle_alpha   90.00
_cell.angle_beta   90.00
_cell.angle_gamma   90.00
#
_symmetry.space_group_name_H-M   'P 1'
#
loop_
_entity.id
_entity.type
_entity.pdbx_description
1 polymer ?
#
loop_
_entity_poly.entity_id
_entity_poly.type
_entity_poly.pdbx_seq_one_letter_code
_entity_poly.pdbx_strand_id
1 'polypeptide(L)'
;MNKRNEYQAGFTLIEAIMVMTITAILAAGVAVFLRTPVQGYFDLARRTALSDSADTALRRISRDLHLALPNSVRTVAGDEHCLEFLPTSSGGRYRADVGDTVAGNVFDTASAIATLDVPGLLSAAPAAGDLLVIYNLGIAGADAYRRDNMGTVGAGSTSSAINLNPPKQFPFASPGNRFHLISGSEQAVFYVCSGIGVDAAGNGGGTLYRLSGYGINAAEPAACPAIPANTPILAQNLSACSFSYAGGVTARSGLVSLRLAIRNDNETVNLYHEVHVSNVP
;
A
#
# COMPACT_ATOMS: atom_id res chain seq x y z
N MET A 1 -16.43 -84.10 23.27
CA MET A 1 -15.63 -82.85 23.13
C MET A 1 -14.31 -83.20 22.45
N ASN A 2 -14.21 -82.99 21.12
CA ASN A 2 -12.96 -83.18 20.39
C ASN A 2 -12.22 -81.84 20.37
N LYS A 3 -11.18 -81.69 21.21
CA LYS A 3 -10.25 -80.56 21.12
C LYS A 3 -9.35 -80.80 19.90
N ARG A 4 -9.55 -80.03 18.84
CA ARG A 4 -8.60 -79.95 17.72
C ARG A 4 -7.31 -79.31 18.25
N ASN A 5 -6.19 -80.02 18.17
CA ASN A 5 -4.87 -79.42 18.34
C ASN A 5 -4.61 -78.53 17.13
N GLU A 6 -4.55 -77.22 17.36
CA GLU A 6 -4.00 -76.27 16.40
C GLU A 6 -2.47 -76.43 16.43
N TYR A 7 -1.89 -76.97 15.36
CA TYR A 7 -0.46 -76.93 15.15
C TYR A 7 -0.07 -75.47 14.87
N GLN A 8 0.70 -74.84 15.77
CA GLN A 8 1.36 -73.58 15.46
C GLN A 8 2.39 -73.83 14.35
N ALA A 9 2.06 -73.38 13.13
CA ALA A 9 3.02 -73.32 12.04
C ALA A 9 3.98 -72.14 12.30
N GLY A 10 5.24 -72.44 12.61
CA GLY A 10 6.31 -71.45 12.71
C GLY A 10 6.87 -71.10 11.32
N PHE A 11 7.29 -69.85 11.14
CA PHE A 11 7.98 -69.40 9.94
C PHE A 11 9.42 -69.93 9.88
N THR A 12 9.90 -70.25 8.68
CA THR A 12 11.30 -70.67 8.49
C THR A 12 12.25 -69.46 8.47
N LEU A 13 13.50 -69.65 8.89
CA LEU A 13 14.52 -68.59 8.85
C LEU A 13 14.66 -67.97 7.45
N ILE A 14 14.61 -68.81 6.41
CA ILE A 14 14.75 -68.37 5.03
C ILE A 14 13.55 -67.54 4.55
N GLU A 15 12.35 -67.87 5.01
CA GLU A 15 11.13 -67.11 4.74
C GLU A 15 11.19 -65.73 5.40
N ALA A 16 11.68 -65.65 6.64
CA ALA A 16 11.89 -64.37 7.32
C ALA A 16 12.93 -63.49 6.61
N ILE A 17 14.04 -64.07 6.15
CA ILE A 17 15.09 -63.34 5.40
C ILE A 17 14.55 -62.84 4.05
N MET A 18 13.80 -63.66 3.32
CA MET A 18 13.20 -63.22 2.05
C MET A 18 12.20 -62.08 2.26
N VAL A 19 11.35 -62.14 3.28
CA VAL A 19 10.39 -61.06 3.57
C VAL A 19 11.11 -59.75 3.90
N MET A 20 12.13 -59.77 4.77
CA MET A 20 12.88 -58.56 5.12
C MET A 20 13.58 -57.94 3.91
N THR A 21 14.20 -58.76 3.06
CA THR A 21 14.92 -58.27 1.88
C THR A 21 13.98 -57.69 0.83
N ILE A 22 12.86 -58.36 0.53
CA ILE A 22 11.84 -57.85 -0.40
C ILE A 22 11.23 -56.54 0.11
N THR A 23 10.89 -56.48 1.40
CA THR A 23 10.32 -55.28 2.01
C THR A 23 11.30 -54.10 1.95
N ALA A 24 12.60 -54.34 2.18
CA ALA A 24 13.63 -53.31 2.08
C ALA A 24 13.75 -52.74 0.65
N ILE A 25 13.74 -53.59 -0.38
CA ILE A 25 13.81 -53.17 -1.79
C ILE A 25 12.55 -52.36 -2.18
N LEU A 26 11.37 -52.84 -1.79
CA LEU A 26 10.12 -52.14 -2.06
C LEU A 26 10.06 -50.79 -1.35
N ALA A 27 10.44 -50.72 -0.08
CA ALA A 27 10.50 -49.48 0.68
C ALA A 27 11.46 -48.46 0.05
N ALA A 28 12.65 -48.91 -0.40
CA ALA A 28 13.61 -48.06 -1.09
C ALA A 28 13.05 -47.54 -2.43
N GLY A 29 12.39 -48.40 -3.21
CA GLY A 29 11.73 -48.00 -4.46
C GLY A 29 10.65 -46.95 -4.22
N VAL A 30 9.74 -47.18 -3.26
CA VAL A 30 8.68 -46.24 -2.88
C VAL A 30 9.25 -44.90 -2.42
N ALA A 31 10.33 -44.90 -1.63
CA ALA A 31 10.96 -43.67 -1.16
C ALA A 31 11.48 -42.79 -2.31
N VAL A 32 12.07 -43.39 -3.34
CA VAL A 32 12.55 -42.65 -4.53
C VAL A 32 11.38 -42.09 -5.32
N PHE A 33 10.31 -42.88 -5.53
CA PHE A 33 9.13 -42.42 -6.27
C PHE A 33 8.34 -41.33 -5.56
N LEU A 34 8.27 -41.36 -4.22
CA LEU A 34 7.55 -40.35 -3.44
C LEU A 34 8.34 -39.04 -3.25
N ARG A 35 9.67 -39.05 -3.42
CA ARG A 35 10.50 -37.86 -3.24
C ARG A 35 10.10 -36.73 -4.19
N THR A 36 9.96 -37.02 -5.48
CA THR A 36 9.68 -35.98 -6.49
C THR A 36 8.29 -35.33 -6.32
N PRO A 37 7.19 -36.08 -6.11
CA PRO A 37 5.89 -35.47 -5.82
C PRO A 37 5.87 -34.62 -4.55
N VAL A 38 6.56 -35.05 -3.49
CA VAL A 38 6.65 -34.30 -2.24
C VAL A 38 7.46 -33.02 -2.41
N GLN A 39 8.61 -33.08 -3.10
CA GLN A 39 9.41 -31.89 -3.44
C GLN A 39 8.60 -30.91 -4.29
N GLY A 40 7.92 -31.40 -5.34
CA GLY A 40 7.08 -30.58 -6.20
C GLY A 40 5.92 -29.90 -5.46
N TYR A 41 5.35 -30.55 -4.43
CA TYR A 41 4.35 -29.93 -3.57
C TYR A 41 4.92 -28.74 -2.78
N PHE A 42 6.11 -28.88 -2.19
CA PHE A 42 6.75 -27.79 -1.45
C PHE A 42 7.20 -26.64 -2.36
N ASP A 43 7.72 -26.95 -3.55
CA ASP A 43 8.10 -25.94 -4.54
C ASP A 43 6.87 -25.14 -4.99
N LEU A 44 5.75 -25.81 -5.27
CA LEU A 44 4.48 -25.15 -5.62
C LEU A 44 3.97 -24.27 -4.48
N ALA A 45 3.98 -24.77 -3.24
CA ALA A 45 3.54 -24.02 -2.08
C ALA A 45 4.38 -22.75 -1.88
N ARG A 46 5.70 -22.84 -2.07
CA ARG A 46 6.62 -21.70 -1.97
C ARG A 46 6.36 -20.66 -3.04
N ARG A 47 6.27 -21.05 -4.31
CA ARG A 47 5.94 -20.16 -5.42
C ARG A 47 4.62 -19.41 -5.21
N THR A 48 3.64 -20.13 -4.68
CA THR A 48 2.31 -19.56 -4.38
C THR A 48 2.43 -18.51 -3.28
N ALA A 49 3.10 -18.82 -2.18
CA ALA A 49 3.31 -17.85 -1.09
C ALA A 49 4.08 -16.59 -1.53
N LEU A 50 5.11 -16.74 -2.39
CA LEU A 50 5.86 -15.61 -2.94
C LEU A 50 4.97 -14.73 -3.83
N SER A 51 4.16 -15.35 -4.68
CA SER A 51 3.24 -14.63 -5.57
C SER A 51 2.15 -13.90 -4.79
N ASP A 52 1.53 -14.56 -3.79
CA ASP A 52 0.49 -13.99 -2.95
C ASP A 52 0.98 -12.80 -2.12
N SER A 53 2.22 -12.89 -1.60
CA SER A 53 2.86 -11.80 -0.87
C SER A 53 3.07 -10.57 -1.76
N ALA A 54 3.62 -10.77 -2.96
CA ALA A 54 3.83 -9.68 -3.92
C ALA A 54 2.50 -9.05 -4.38
N ASP A 55 1.51 -9.87 -4.73
CA ASP A 55 0.18 -9.41 -5.16
C ASP A 55 -0.52 -8.61 -4.05
N THR A 56 -0.46 -9.09 -2.81
CA THR A 56 -1.09 -8.42 -1.66
C THR A 56 -0.45 -7.05 -1.42
N ALA A 57 0.88 -6.97 -1.47
CA ALA A 57 1.61 -5.71 -1.34
C ALA A 57 1.23 -4.72 -2.45
N LEU A 58 1.26 -5.15 -3.72
CA LEU A 58 0.93 -4.31 -4.87
C LEU A 58 -0.52 -3.82 -4.84
N ARG A 59 -1.48 -4.71 -4.52
CA ARG A 59 -2.90 -4.33 -4.39
C ARG A 59 -3.13 -3.35 -3.25
N ARG A 60 -2.38 -3.47 -2.15
CA ARG A 60 -2.46 -2.49 -1.06
C ARG A 60 -1.92 -1.14 -1.49
N ILE A 61 -0.76 -1.10 -2.13
CA ILE A 61 -0.20 0.16 -2.66
C ILE A 61 -1.15 0.81 -3.67
N SER A 62 -1.72 0.01 -4.58
CA SER A 62 -2.68 0.48 -5.57
C SER A 62 -3.93 1.13 -4.93
N ARG A 63 -4.52 0.49 -3.91
CA ARG A 63 -5.65 1.08 -3.18
C ARG A 63 -5.30 2.40 -2.51
N ASP A 64 -4.13 2.49 -1.89
CA ASP A 64 -3.70 3.73 -1.24
C ASP A 64 -3.43 4.85 -2.27
N LEU A 65 -2.83 4.52 -3.42
CA LEU A 65 -2.57 5.48 -4.50
C LEU A 65 -3.85 6.00 -5.16
N HIS A 66 -4.92 5.20 -5.20
CA HIS A 66 -6.24 5.68 -5.62
C HIS A 66 -6.82 6.75 -4.69
N LEU A 67 -6.35 6.82 -3.45
CA LEU A 67 -6.71 7.85 -2.48
C LEU A 67 -5.67 8.98 -2.40
N ALA A 68 -4.65 8.98 -3.26
CA ALA A 68 -3.67 10.07 -3.26
C ALA A 68 -4.34 11.39 -3.64
N LEU A 69 -3.98 12.45 -2.92
CA LEU A 69 -4.37 13.80 -3.26
C LEU A 69 -3.88 14.11 -4.68
N PRO A 70 -4.71 14.70 -5.56
CA PRO A 70 -4.30 15.08 -6.91
C PRO A 70 -3.00 15.86 -6.91
N ASN A 71 -2.05 15.49 -7.77
CA ASN A 71 -0.73 16.12 -7.88
C ASN A 71 0.15 16.04 -6.60
N SER A 72 -0.10 15.08 -5.70
CA SER A 72 0.76 14.86 -4.52
C SER A 72 1.75 13.70 -4.66
N VAL A 73 1.58 12.83 -5.65
CA VAL A 73 2.50 11.70 -5.82
C VAL A 73 3.86 12.22 -6.28
N ARG A 74 4.93 11.84 -5.60
CA ARG A 74 6.31 12.13 -5.98
C ARG A 74 7.25 10.98 -5.61
N THR A 75 8.27 10.77 -6.43
CA THR A 75 9.40 9.86 -6.15
C THR A 75 10.58 10.67 -5.67
N VAL A 76 11.55 10.04 -5.03
CA VAL A 76 12.79 10.73 -4.62
C VAL A 76 13.74 10.82 -5.81
N ALA A 77 14.21 12.02 -6.12
CA ALA A 77 15.18 12.22 -7.20
C ALA A 77 16.46 11.41 -6.96
N GLY A 78 16.79 10.51 -7.89
CA GLY A 78 17.97 9.64 -7.80
C GLY A 78 17.80 8.40 -6.92
N ASP A 79 16.62 8.18 -6.33
CA ASP A 79 16.31 6.99 -5.54
C ASP A 79 14.91 6.44 -5.87
N GLU A 80 14.89 5.35 -6.65
CA GLU A 80 13.65 4.70 -7.08
C GLU A 80 13.05 3.78 -6.00
N HIS A 81 13.65 3.67 -4.83
CA HIS A 81 13.19 2.73 -3.79
C HIS A 81 12.09 3.29 -2.90
N CYS A 82 11.63 4.52 -3.16
CA CYS A 82 10.56 5.12 -2.40
C CYS A 82 9.61 5.99 -3.21
N LEU A 83 8.38 6.02 -2.70
CA LEU A 83 7.26 6.77 -3.26
C LEU A 83 6.54 7.48 -2.12
N GLU A 84 6.31 8.78 -2.28
CA GLU A 84 5.54 9.61 -1.35
C GLU A 84 4.25 10.08 -1.98
N PHE A 85 3.19 10.20 -1.17
CA PHE A 85 1.97 10.91 -1.53
C PHE A 85 1.23 11.38 -0.28
N LEU A 86 0.28 12.29 -0.47
CA LEU A 86 -0.62 12.73 0.60
C LEU A 86 -1.94 11.94 0.48
N PRO A 87 -2.30 11.08 1.46
CA PRO A 87 -3.54 10.31 1.38
C PRO A 87 -4.74 11.19 1.73
N THR A 88 -5.81 11.08 0.94
CA THR A 88 -7.09 11.70 1.24
C THR A 88 -7.95 10.76 2.10
N SER A 89 -8.54 11.29 3.16
CA SER A 89 -9.47 10.57 4.03
C SER A 89 -10.93 10.74 3.59
N SER A 90 -11.24 11.89 2.99
CA SER A 90 -12.56 12.25 2.49
C SER A 90 -12.44 13.44 1.52
N GLY A 91 -13.56 13.88 0.97
CA GLY A 91 -13.63 15.02 0.07
C GLY A 91 -15.08 15.30 -0.33
N GLY A 92 -15.30 16.46 -0.94
CA GLY A 92 -16.64 16.87 -1.30
C GLY A 92 -16.65 18.11 -2.17
N ARG A 93 -17.84 18.69 -2.29
CA ARG A 93 -18.02 19.99 -2.93
C ARG A 93 -18.32 21.04 -1.88
N TYR A 94 -17.72 22.20 -2.04
CA TYR A 94 -18.07 23.38 -1.26
C TYR A 94 -19.16 24.19 -1.97
N ARG A 95 -19.83 25.05 -1.22
CA ARG A 95 -20.82 25.98 -1.75
C ARG A 95 -20.13 27.11 -2.51
N ALA A 96 -20.36 27.19 -3.81
CA ALA A 96 -19.84 28.27 -4.66
C ALA A 96 -20.87 29.35 -4.99
N ASP A 97 -22.15 29.12 -4.68
CA ASP A 97 -23.22 30.09 -4.89
C ASP A 97 -24.39 29.82 -3.93
N VAL A 98 -25.23 30.83 -3.73
CA VAL A 98 -26.50 30.76 -3.00
C VAL A 98 -27.63 31.26 -3.90
N GLY A 99 -28.77 30.57 -3.87
CA GLY A 99 -30.00 31.11 -4.46
C GLY A 99 -30.62 32.17 -3.54
N ASP A 100 -31.62 32.90 -4.05
CA ASP A 100 -32.25 34.05 -3.39
C ASP A 100 -32.89 33.75 -2.01
N THR A 101 -33.11 32.48 -1.66
CA THR A 101 -33.90 32.07 -0.49
C THR A 101 -33.14 31.26 0.56
N VAL A 102 -31.85 30.96 0.36
CA VAL A 102 -31.07 30.14 1.29
C VAL A 102 -29.81 30.87 1.73
N ALA A 103 -29.71 31.18 3.02
CA ALA A 103 -28.47 31.63 3.63
C ALA A 103 -27.44 30.48 3.65
N GLY A 104 -26.19 30.79 3.35
CA GLY A 104 -25.08 29.84 3.39
C GLY A 104 -23.75 30.55 3.16
N ASN A 105 -22.66 29.94 3.61
CA ASN A 105 -21.33 30.49 3.40
C ASN A 105 -20.86 30.14 2.00
N VAL A 106 -20.85 31.13 1.11
CA VAL A 106 -20.26 30.98 -0.23
C VAL A 106 -18.74 31.07 -0.10
N PHE A 107 -18.05 30.13 -0.72
CA PHE A 107 -16.61 30.17 -0.83
C PHE A 107 -16.16 31.23 -1.83
N ASP A 108 -15.27 32.13 -1.40
CA ASP A 108 -14.51 33.02 -2.26
C ASP A 108 -13.00 32.93 -1.94
N THR A 109 -12.18 33.42 -2.87
CA THR A 109 -10.72 33.50 -2.70
C THR A 109 -10.26 34.88 -2.24
N ALA A 110 -11.18 35.84 -2.12
CA ALA A 110 -10.88 37.24 -1.79
C ALA A 110 -10.63 37.43 -0.29
N SER A 111 -11.19 36.57 0.55
CA SER A 111 -11.13 36.66 2.00
C SER A 111 -10.79 35.31 2.66
N ALA A 112 -10.40 35.37 3.93
CA ALA A 112 -10.21 34.16 4.72
C ALA A 112 -11.55 33.59 5.15
N ILE A 113 -11.77 32.30 4.89
CA ILE A 113 -13.00 31.61 5.29
C ILE A 113 -12.80 30.91 6.63
N ALA A 114 -13.75 31.11 7.56
CA ALA A 114 -13.77 30.46 8.86
C ALA A 114 -14.62 29.19 8.87
N THR A 115 -15.64 29.10 7.99
CA THR A 115 -16.52 27.94 7.87
C THR A 115 -16.84 27.68 6.41
N LEU A 116 -16.58 26.47 5.94
CA LEU A 116 -16.88 25.99 4.60
C LEU A 116 -18.15 25.14 4.62
N ASP A 117 -19.18 25.56 3.91
CA ASP A 117 -20.42 24.79 3.77
C ASP A 117 -20.22 23.61 2.80
N VAL A 118 -20.75 22.43 3.19
CA VAL A 118 -20.69 21.18 2.41
C VAL A 118 -22.12 20.72 2.07
N PRO A 119 -22.64 21.09 0.88
CA PRO A 119 -24.03 20.77 0.50
C PRO A 119 -24.33 19.28 0.38
N GLY A 120 -23.32 18.45 0.08
CA GLY A 120 -23.49 17.02 -0.20
C GLY A 120 -23.49 16.10 1.02
N LEU A 121 -23.24 16.65 2.22
CA LEU A 121 -22.92 15.91 3.45
C LEU A 121 -21.69 14.99 3.33
N LEU A 122 -20.82 15.03 4.33
CA LEU A 122 -19.73 14.06 4.48
C LEU A 122 -20.25 12.77 5.11
N SER A 123 -19.60 11.64 4.80
CA SER A 123 -19.88 10.35 5.44
C SER A 123 -19.62 10.37 6.96
N ALA A 124 -18.68 11.20 7.40
CA ALA A 124 -18.38 11.49 8.79
C ALA A 124 -17.90 12.94 8.93
N ALA A 125 -18.14 13.56 10.10
CA ALA A 125 -17.60 14.88 10.40
C ALA A 125 -16.06 14.80 10.52
N PRO A 126 -15.31 15.76 9.95
CA PRO A 126 -13.85 15.77 10.06
C PRO A 126 -13.42 16.09 11.49
N ALA A 127 -12.30 15.53 11.91
CA ALA A 127 -11.75 15.76 13.23
C ALA A 127 -10.98 17.08 13.29
N ALA A 128 -10.94 17.71 14.47
CA ALA A 128 -10.07 18.87 14.68
C ALA A 128 -8.60 18.46 14.46
N GLY A 129 -7.87 19.22 13.65
CA GLY A 129 -6.51 18.91 13.23
C GLY A 129 -6.40 18.17 11.89
N ASP A 130 -7.51 17.71 11.31
CA ASP A 130 -7.53 17.31 9.90
C ASP A 130 -7.20 18.52 9.00
N LEU A 131 -6.80 18.23 7.76
CA LEU A 131 -6.32 19.25 6.82
C LEU A 131 -7.27 19.31 5.63
N LEU A 132 -7.78 20.50 5.35
CA LEU A 132 -8.62 20.79 4.19
C LEU A 132 -7.76 21.37 3.07
N VAL A 133 -7.84 20.76 1.89
CA VAL A 133 -7.09 21.19 0.71
C VAL A 133 -8.07 21.54 -0.41
N ILE A 134 -7.90 22.71 -1.01
CA ILE A 134 -8.65 23.14 -2.19
C ILE A 134 -7.70 23.30 -3.36
N TYR A 135 -8.04 22.66 -4.48
CA TYR A 135 -7.38 22.87 -5.77
C TYR A 135 -5.85 22.65 -5.76
N ASN A 136 -5.40 21.43 -5.44
CA ASN A 136 -3.96 21.10 -5.45
C ASN A 136 -3.43 20.89 -6.87
N LEU A 137 -2.56 21.79 -7.31
CA LEU A 137 -1.94 21.76 -8.62
C LEU A 137 -0.49 21.26 -8.58
N GLY A 138 0.11 21.14 -7.39
CA GLY A 138 1.52 20.74 -7.26
C GLY A 138 2.50 21.80 -7.79
N ILE A 139 2.07 23.07 -7.82
CA ILE A 139 2.89 24.22 -8.21
C ILE A 139 2.91 25.26 -7.09
N ALA A 140 3.94 26.11 -7.06
CA ALA A 140 4.03 27.19 -6.08
C ALA A 140 2.76 28.06 -6.07
N GLY A 141 2.21 28.31 -4.88
CA GLY A 141 0.95 29.01 -4.68
C GLY A 141 -0.30 28.11 -4.70
N ALA A 142 -0.17 26.84 -5.09
CA ALA A 142 -1.25 25.85 -5.10
C ALA A 142 -0.72 24.44 -4.81
N ASP A 143 0.26 24.36 -3.90
CA ASP A 143 0.94 23.12 -3.51
C ASP A 143 0.66 22.79 -2.03
N ALA A 144 0.03 21.63 -1.83
CA ALA A 144 -0.30 21.07 -0.53
C ALA A 144 0.95 20.75 0.31
N TYR A 145 2.08 20.37 -0.31
CA TYR A 145 3.34 20.16 0.41
C TYR A 145 3.89 21.45 1.02
N ARG A 146 3.64 22.58 0.37
CA ARG A 146 3.98 23.92 0.85
C ARG A 146 2.91 24.54 1.75
N ARG A 147 1.77 23.86 1.89
CA ARG A 147 0.57 24.31 2.61
C ARG A 147 -0.04 25.60 2.06
N ASP A 148 0.22 25.91 0.78
CA ASP A 148 -0.26 27.14 0.14
C ASP A 148 -1.79 27.18 0.11
N ASN A 149 -2.40 26.06 -0.24
CA ASN A 149 -3.84 25.84 -0.42
C ASN A 149 -4.44 24.89 0.64
N MET A 150 -3.87 24.89 1.83
CA MET A 150 -4.26 24.02 2.94
C MET A 150 -4.73 24.84 4.15
N GLY A 151 -5.84 24.43 4.75
CA GLY A 151 -6.37 24.96 6.01
C GLY A 151 -6.52 23.86 7.05
N THR A 152 -6.40 24.22 8.34
CA THR A 152 -6.57 23.27 9.45
C THR A 152 -8.02 23.24 9.90
N VAL A 153 -8.60 22.05 9.95
CA VAL A 153 -9.96 21.82 10.46
C VAL A 153 -9.99 22.14 11.95
N GLY A 154 -10.89 23.04 12.34
CA GLY A 154 -11.17 23.44 13.70
C GLY A 154 -12.22 22.56 14.37
N ALA A 155 -12.29 22.68 15.70
CA ALA A 155 -13.31 22.02 16.50
C ALA A 155 -14.74 22.45 16.12
N GLY A 156 -15.71 21.59 16.40
CA GLY A 156 -17.13 21.86 16.09
C GLY A 156 -17.51 21.71 14.63
N SER A 157 -16.61 21.19 13.77
CA SER A 157 -16.95 20.79 12.41
C SER A 157 -17.99 19.67 12.41
N THR A 158 -18.88 19.69 11.42
CA THR A 158 -19.95 18.71 11.23
C THR A 158 -19.83 18.06 9.85
N SER A 159 -20.75 17.16 9.50
CA SER A 159 -20.80 16.60 8.14
C SER A 159 -21.24 17.61 7.08
N SER A 160 -21.87 18.72 7.46
CA SER A 160 -22.39 19.74 6.54
C SER A 160 -21.62 21.06 6.58
N ALA A 161 -20.72 21.26 7.55
CA ALA A 161 -19.94 22.48 7.71
C ALA A 161 -18.57 22.17 8.31
N ILE A 162 -17.52 22.66 7.66
CA ILE A 162 -16.14 22.47 8.12
C ILE A 162 -15.65 23.81 8.66
N ASN A 163 -15.39 23.87 9.96
CA ASN A 163 -14.77 25.03 10.57
C ASN A 163 -13.27 24.99 10.33
N LEU A 164 -12.65 26.13 10.06
CA LEU A 164 -11.21 26.29 9.91
C LEU A 164 -10.67 27.15 11.06
N ASN A 165 -9.60 26.67 11.70
CA ASN A 165 -8.94 27.41 12.76
C ASN A 165 -7.41 27.31 12.64
N PRO A 166 -6.71 28.42 12.32
CA PRO A 166 -7.26 29.75 12.02
C PRO A 166 -8.06 29.77 10.70
N PRO A 167 -8.91 30.79 10.47
CA PRO A 167 -9.51 31.02 9.16
C PRO A 167 -8.45 31.08 8.06
N LYS A 168 -8.74 30.50 6.90
CA LYS A 168 -7.77 30.36 5.79
C LYS A 168 -8.27 31.07 4.55
N GLN A 169 -7.43 31.92 3.98
CA GLN A 169 -7.63 32.41 2.61
C GLN A 169 -7.00 31.40 1.65
N PHE A 170 -7.82 30.85 0.76
CA PHE A 170 -7.35 29.93 -0.27
C PHE A 170 -6.99 30.73 -1.54
N PRO A 171 -5.86 30.41 -2.19
CA PRO A 171 -5.35 31.19 -3.31
C PRO A 171 -6.21 31.04 -4.57
N PHE A 172 -6.86 29.89 -4.75
CA PHE A 172 -7.63 29.56 -5.94
C PHE A 172 -8.88 28.76 -5.61
N ALA A 173 -9.92 28.93 -6.42
CA ALA A 173 -11.11 28.11 -6.41
C ALA A 173 -10.92 26.89 -7.32
N SER A 174 -11.43 25.72 -6.90
CA SER A 174 -11.52 24.55 -7.77
C SER A 174 -12.62 24.79 -8.82
N PRO A 175 -12.37 24.60 -10.13
CA PRO A 175 -13.40 24.71 -11.17
C PRO A 175 -14.58 23.75 -10.97
N GLY A 176 -14.34 22.62 -10.27
CA GLY A 176 -15.37 21.66 -9.90
C GLY A 176 -16.01 21.92 -8.54
N ASN A 177 -15.66 23.03 -7.89
CA ASN A 177 -16.01 23.38 -6.51
C ASN A 177 -15.64 22.29 -5.50
N ARG A 178 -14.50 21.62 -5.69
CA ARG A 178 -14.06 20.47 -4.90
C ARG A 178 -13.11 20.86 -3.78
N PHE A 179 -13.17 20.11 -2.69
CA PHE A 179 -12.16 20.08 -1.65
C PHE A 179 -11.82 18.63 -1.29
N HIS A 180 -10.65 18.43 -0.71
CA HIS A 180 -10.18 17.16 -0.19
C HIS A 180 -9.81 17.33 1.28
N LEU A 181 -9.95 16.25 2.04
CA LEU A 181 -9.54 16.16 3.44
C LEU A 181 -8.38 15.17 3.55
N ILE A 182 -7.37 15.55 4.31
CA ILE A 182 -6.26 14.69 4.72
C ILE A 182 -6.37 14.53 6.23
N SER A 183 -6.17 13.32 6.73
CA SER A 183 -6.23 13.09 8.18
C SER A 183 -5.06 13.76 8.90
N GLY A 184 -5.33 14.38 10.04
CA GLY A 184 -4.30 14.98 10.88
C GLY A 184 -3.28 13.98 11.43
N SER A 185 -3.66 12.70 11.58
CA SER A 185 -2.79 11.63 12.09
C SER A 185 -1.99 10.91 11.00
N GLU A 186 -2.45 10.96 9.75
CA GLU A 186 -1.81 10.34 8.59
C GLU A 186 -1.67 11.37 7.47
N GLN A 187 -0.78 12.34 7.67
CA GLN A 187 -0.65 13.47 6.76
C GLN A 187 0.08 13.12 5.47
N ALA A 188 1.08 12.23 5.53
CA ALA A 188 1.82 11.72 4.38
C ALA A 188 2.09 10.22 4.55
N VAL A 189 2.15 9.51 3.42
CA VAL A 189 2.50 8.08 3.35
C VAL A 189 3.72 7.92 2.47
N PHE A 190 4.65 7.10 2.94
CA PHE A 190 5.80 6.64 2.16
C PHE A 190 5.78 5.13 2.01
N TYR A 191 6.00 4.67 0.78
CA TYR A 191 6.47 3.32 0.54
C TYR A 191 7.98 3.35 0.43
N VAL A 192 8.67 2.49 1.18
CA VAL A 192 10.14 2.45 1.21
C VAL A 192 10.62 1.02 1.11
N CYS A 193 11.47 0.76 0.13
CA CYS A 193 12.21 -0.47 -0.02
C CYS A 193 13.61 -0.31 0.58
N SER A 194 13.95 -1.17 1.54
CA SER A 194 15.24 -1.11 2.23
C SER A 194 15.92 -2.47 2.26
N GLY A 195 17.25 -2.48 2.23
CA GLY A 195 18.06 -3.69 2.23
C GLY A 195 17.95 -4.52 0.94
N ILE A 196 17.59 -3.88 -0.18
CA ILE A 196 17.42 -4.57 -1.46
C ILE A 196 18.73 -5.23 -1.89
N GLY A 197 18.64 -6.50 -2.29
CA GLY A 197 19.78 -7.30 -2.72
C GLY A 197 19.55 -8.78 -2.46
N VAL A 198 20.59 -9.57 -2.68
CA VAL A 198 20.58 -11.02 -2.44
C VAL A 198 21.63 -11.35 -1.39
N ASP A 199 21.24 -12.14 -0.39
CA ASP A 199 22.15 -12.61 0.66
C ASP A 199 23.08 -13.73 0.18
N ALA A 200 23.99 -14.16 1.05
CA ALA A 200 24.94 -15.23 0.73
C ALA A 200 24.26 -16.60 0.49
N ALA A 201 23.03 -16.79 0.96
CA ALA A 201 22.24 -18.00 0.74
C ALA A 201 21.41 -17.94 -0.55
N GLY A 202 21.45 -16.82 -1.27
CA GLY A 202 20.69 -16.63 -2.51
C GLY A 202 19.26 -16.16 -2.29
N ASN A 203 18.89 -15.70 -1.10
CA ASN A 203 17.56 -15.15 -0.77
C ASN A 203 17.56 -13.63 -0.91
N GLY A 204 16.38 -13.04 -1.19
CA GLY A 204 16.25 -11.59 -1.16
C GLY A 204 16.46 -11.06 0.26
N GLY A 205 17.25 -9.99 0.41
CA GLY A 205 17.51 -9.37 1.72
C GLY A 205 16.54 -8.24 2.08
N GLY A 206 15.80 -7.73 1.10
CA GLY A 206 15.07 -6.48 1.24
C GLY A 206 13.68 -6.61 1.84
N THR A 207 13.20 -5.50 2.38
CA THR A 207 11.87 -5.37 2.98
C THR A 207 11.18 -4.10 2.48
N LEU A 208 9.90 -4.23 2.12
CA LEU A 208 9.03 -3.12 1.74
C LEU A 208 8.22 -2.69 2.96
N TYR A 209 8.37 -1.43 3.32
CA TYR A 209 7.71 -0.79 4.44
C TYR A 209 6.66 0.20 3.95
N ARG A 210 5.59 0.33 4.74
CA ARG A 210 4.62 1.43 4.62
C ARG A 210 4.77 2.33 5.84
N LEU A 211 5.33 3.51 5.62
CA LEU A 211 5.46 4.53 6.66
C LEU A 211 4.23 5.43 6.59
N SER A 212 3.68 5.75 7.76
CA SER A 212 2.56 6.65 7.95
C SER A 212 2.84 7.57 9.14
N GLY A 213 2.15 8.71 9.19
CA GLY A 213 2.36 9.69 10.26
C GLY A 213 3.65 10.49 10.10
N TYR A 214 4.19 10.54 8.88
CA TYR A 214 5.20 11.54 8.53
C TYR A 214 4.51 12.89 8.31
N GLY A 215 5.17 13.98 8.70
CA GLY A 215 4.65 15.32 8.48
C GLY A 215 4.71 15.72 7.00
N ILE A 216 3.93 16.73 6.63
CA ILE A 216 4.00 17.33 5.30
C ILE A 216 5.26 18.19 5.19
N ASN A 217 6.14 17.83 4.25
CA ASN A 217 7.40 18.53 4.00
C ASN A 217 7.41 19.19 2.62
N ALA A 218 7.62 20.51 2.62
CA ALA A 218 7.65 21.33 1.41
C ALA A 218 8.81 20.97 0.47
N ALA A 219 9.98 20.69 1.03
CA ALA A 219 11.11 20.21 0.25
C ALA A 219 10.89 18.75 -0.14
N GLU A 220 11.16 18.43 -1.40
CA GLU A 220 11.23 17.05 -1.85
C GLU A 220 12.37 16.33 -1.10
N PRO A 221 12.16 15.09 -0.62
CA PRO A 221 13.22 14.35 0.05
C PRO A 221 14.38 14.11 -0.90
N ALA A 222 15.62 14.29 -0.43
CA ALA A 222 16.83 14.00 -1.21
C ALA A 222 17.24 12.51 -1.17
N ALA A 223 16.61 11.73 -0.29
CA ALA A 223 16.84 10.29 -0.10
C ALA A 223 15.56 9.66 0.49
N CYS A 224 15.41 8.34 0.37
CA CYS A 224 14.34 7.65 1.08
C CYS A 224 14.43 7.90 2.60
N PRO A 225 13.29 8.10 3.28
CA PRO A 225 13.30 8.37 4.71
C PRO A 225 13.79 7.15 5.50
N ALA A 226 14.44 7.41 6.64
CA ALA A 226 14.80 6.36 7.58
C ALA A 226 13.54 5.64 8.08
N ILE A 227 13.64 4.33 8.30
CA ILE A 227 12.52 3.48 8.71
C ILE A 227 12.46 3.43 10.24
N PRO A 228 11.42 3.99 10.88
CA PRO A 228 11.27 3.89 12.33
C PRO A 228 11.10 2.44 12.81
N ALA A 229 11.40 2.19 14.08
CA ALA A 229 11.07 0.91 14.71
C ALA A 229 9.56 0.64 14.65
N ASN A 230 9.17 -0.62 14.51
CA ASN A 230 7.77 -1.07 14.41
C ASN A 230 7.00 -0.56 13.17
N THR A 231 7.70 -0.09 12.13
CA THR A 231 7.06 0.27 10.86
C THR A 231 6.41 -0.96 10.22
N PRO A 232 5.14 -0.86 9.77
CA PRO A 232 4.45 -1.95 9.10
C PRO A 232 5.22 -2.48 7.88
N ILE A 233 5.39 -3.80 7.83
CA ILE A 233 6.00 -4.52 6.72
C ILE A 233 4.90 -4.99 5.75
N LEU A 234 5.09 -4.74 4.46
CA LEU A 234 4.20 -5.22 3.41
C LEU A 234 4.70 -6.47 2.70
N ALA A 235 6.01 -6.53 2.45
CA ALA A 235 6.65 -7.67 1.81
C ALA A 235 8.09 -7.79 2.31
N GLN A 236 8.58 -9.01 2.37
CA GLN A 236 9.96 -9.36 2.74
C GLN A 236 10.60 -10.16 1.60
N ASN A 237 11.90 -10.42 1.72
CA ASN A 237 12.70 -11.17 0.77
C ASN A 237 12.78 -10.51 -0.62
N LEU A 238 12.85 -9.18 -0.65
CA LEU A 238 12.97 -8.43 -1.89
C LEU A 238 14.40 -8.46 -2.41
N SER A 239 14.56 -8.99 -3.61
CA SER A 239 15.80 -8.94 -4.39
C SER A 239 15.89 -7.70 -5.28
N ALA A 240 14.74 -7.13 -5.68
CA ALA A 240 14.63 -5.85 -6.36
C ALA A 240 13.31 -5.18 -6.00
N CYS A 241 13.31 -3.85 -5.96
CA CYS A 241 12.12 -3.04 -5.78
C CYS A 241 12.36 -1.67 -6.41
N SER A 242 11.43 -1.21 -7.23
CA SER A 242 11.47 0.17 -7.72
C SER A 242 10.08 0.76 -7.96
N PHE A 243 10.01 2.07 -7.79
CA PHE A 243 8.87 2.92 -8.05
C PHE A 243 9.27 3.96 -9.09
N SER A 244 8.38 4.21 -10.04
CA SER A 244 8.52 5.35 -10.95
C SER A 244 7.18 6.05 -11.08
N TYR A 245 7.22 7.36 -11.20
CA TYR A 245 6.04 8.19 -11.39
C TYR A 245 6.20 9.03 -12.65
N ALA A 246 5.34 8.75 -13.63
CA ALA A 246 5.17 9.60 -14.79
C ALA A 246 4.01 10.56 -14.51
N GLY A 247 4.34 11.74 -13.98
CA GLY A 247 3.39 12.83 -13.88
C GLY A 247 2.98 13.26 -15.29
N GLY A 248 1.69 13.12 -15.61
CA GLY A 248 1.14 13.66 -16.85
C GLY A 248 1.23 15.19 -16.80
N VAL A 249 2.27 15.77 -17.39
CA VAL A 249 2.63 17.21 -17.32
C VAL A 249 1.46 18.14 -17.72
N THR A 250 0.47 17.61 -18.45
CA THR A 250 -0.77 18.30 -18.85
C THR A 250 -2.02 17.42 -18.72
N ALA A 251 -1.91 16.23 -18.12
CA ALA A 251 -2.98 15.24 -18.11
C ALA A 251 -3.63 15.15 -16.73
N ARG A 252 -4.95 14.97 -16.73
CA ARG A 252 -5.81 14.70 -15.55
C ARG A 252 -5.49 13.37 -14.84
N SER A 253 -4.45 12.67 -15.28
CA SER A 253 -4.02 11.37 -14.80
C SER A 253 -2.50 11.29 -14.71
N GLY A 254 -2.00 10.69 -13.64
CA GLY A 254 -0.61 10.22 -13.51
C GLY A 254 -0.53 8.70 -13.60
N LEU A 255 0.65 8.18 -13.89
CA LEU A 255 0.93 6.74 -13.90
C LEU A 255 2.04 6.44 -12.89
N VAL A 256 1.75 5.57 -11.94
CA VAL A 256 2.76 5.00 -11.03
C VAL A 256 3.04 3.58 -11.48
N SER A 257 4.29 3.28 -11.76
CA SER A 257 4.74 1.93 -12.11
C SER A 257 5.56 1.36 -10.95
N LEU A 258 5.22 0.12 -10.56
CA LEU A 258 5.81 -0.61 -9.45
C LEU A 258 6.44 -1.90 -9.97
N ARG A 259 7.69 -2.15 -9.56
CA ARG A 259 8.41 -3.39 -9.84
C ARG A 259 8.85 -4.02 -8.53
N LEU A 260 8.46 -5.27 -8.29
CA LEU A 260 8.89 -6.05 -7.12
C LEU A 260 9.45 -7.38 -7.59
N ALA A 261 10.60 -7.78 -7.04
CA ALA A 261 11.17 -9.10 -7.22
C ALA A 261 11.37 -9.74 -5.85
N ILE A 262 10.55 -10.74 -5.51
CA ILE A 262 10.69 -11.51 -4.26
C ILE A 262 11.45 -12.80 -4.55
N ARG A 263 12.46 -13.10 -3.72
CA ARG A 263 13.36 -14.23 -3.91
C ARG A 263 13.55 -15.06 -2.64
N ASN A 264 13.30 -16.36 -2.71
CA ASN A 264 13.48 -17.28 -1.59
C ASN A 264 13.91 -18.66 -2.10
N ASP A 265 14.90 -19.29 -1.48
CA ASP A 265 15.50 -20.58 -1.84
C ASP A 265 15.80 -20.70 -3.35
N ASN A 266 16.51 -19.71 -3.91
CA ASN A 266 16.89 -19.62 -5.32
C ASN A 266 15.72 -19.47 -6.32
N GLU A 267 14.47 -19.42 -5.85
CA GLU A 267 13.28 -19.12 -6.63
C GLU A 267 13.00 -17.62 -6.63
N THR A 268 12.65 -17.04 -7.78
CA THR A 268 12.33 -15.61 -7.92
C THR A 268 11.01 -15.41 -8.63
N VAL A 269 10.20 -14.53 -8.07
CA VAL A 269 8.94 -14.08 -8.62
C VAL A 269 9.04 -12.58 -8.87
N ASN A 270 8.85 -12.17 -10.13
CA ASN A 270 8.91 -10.78 -10.57
C ASN A 270 7.51 -10.30 -10.93
N LEU A 271 7.06 -9.21 -10.30
CA LEU A 271 5.78 -8.58 -10.59
C LEU A 271 6.00 -7.15 -11.06
N TYR A 272 5.18 -6.77 -12.03
CA TYR A 272 5.02 -5.43 -12.53
C TYR A 272 3.58 -5.00 -12.35
N HIS A 273 3.35 -3.79 -11.83
CA HIS A 273 2.02 -3.24 -11.66
C HIS A 273 2.00 -1.76 -12.02
N GLU A 274 0.94 -1.33 -12.68
CA GLU A 274 0.71 0.06 -13.02
C GLU A 274 -0.58 0.53 -12.37
N VAL A 275 -0.52 1.72 -11.77
CA VAL A 275 -1.65 2.35 -11.09
C VAL A 275 -1.88 3.72 -11.69
N HIS A 276 -3.09 3.93 -12.21
CA HIS A 276 -3.53 5.26 -12.63
C HIS A 276 -3.94 6.07 -11.40
N VAL A 277 -3.34 7.26 -11.26
CA VAL A 277 -3.64 8.22 -10.20
C VAL A 277 -4.42 9.38 -10.79
N SER A 278 -5.47 9.84 -10.09
CA SER A 278 -6.26 10.99 -10.51
C SER A 278 -5.55 12.29 -10.16
N ASN A 279 -5.15 13.06 -11.17
CA ASN A 279 -4.62 14.42 -11.02
C ASN A 279 -5.70 15.47 -11.33
N VAL A 280 -6.95 15.17 -10.98
CA VAL A 280 -8.09 16.10 -11.08
C VAL A 280 -8.41 16.69 -9.70
N PRO A 281 -7.92 17.90 -9.40
CA PRO A 281 -8.15 18.58 -8.13
C PRO A 281 -9.56 19.19 -7.98
#